data_AF-A0A2G9XJD8-F1
#
_entry.id   AF-A0A2G9XJD8-F1
#
_cell.length_a   1.000
_cell.length_b   1.000
_cell.length_c   1.000
_cell.angle_alpha   90.00
_cell.angle_beta   90.00
_cell.angle_gamma   90.00
#
_symmetry.space_group_name_H-M   'P 1'
#
loop_
_entity.id
_entity.type
_entity.pdbx_description
1 polymer ?
#
loop_
_entity_poly.entity_id
_entity_poly.type
_entity_poly.pdbx_seq_one_letter_code
_entity_poly.pdbx_strand_id
1 'polypeptide(L)'
;MTDTVHGGSFIIARKLFSSNIWTRPPLCLKLWLWIIGQANHTDHEKGQHTYRRGDFATTYEKIIKALAYRENRRVIFPTIKQVRLILAWLESQGMITVKPIRVNYLPNKGRDKVQTGAYVGLLISVVNYDTYQAPKTYKGRDK
;
A
#
# COMPACT_ATOMS: atom_id res chain seq x y z
N MET A 1 -3.40 -3.03 34.66
CA MET A 1 -4.35 -2.98 33.53
C MET A 1 -3.52 -2.93 32.27
N THR A 2 -3.65 -3.92 31.38
CA THR A 2 -2.95 -3.88 30.08
C THR A 2 -3.76 -3.00 29.15
N ASP A 3 -3.28 -1.78 28.91
CA ASP A 3 -3.86 -0.89 27.92
C ASP A 3 -3.75 -1.57 26.54
N THR A 4 -4.89 -2.00 26.00
CA THR A 4 -4.94 -2.57 24.66
C THR A 4 -4.83 -1.44 23.65
N VAL A 5 -3.74 -1.43 22.88
CA VAL A 5 -3.59 -0.48 21.76
C VAL A 5 -4.52 -0.91 20.63
N HIS A 6 -5.60 -0.14 20.44
CA HIS A 6 -6.53 -0.35 19.33
C HIS A 6 -5.84 -0.03 17.99
N GLY A 7 -6.09 -0.85 16.97
CA GLY A 7 -5.46 -0.71 15.64
C GLY A 7 -4.28 -1.65 15.40
N GLY A 8 -3.85 -2.43 16.41
CA GLY A 8 -2.83 -3.46 16.25
C GLY A 8 -1.41 -2.91 16.07
N SER A 9 -0.52 -3.72 15.50
CA SER A 9 0.87 -3.35 15.24
C SER A 9 1.38 -4.03 13.96
N PHE A 10 2.38 -3.43 13.32
CA PHE A 10 3.13 -4.03 12.23
C PHE A 10 4.63 -3.92 12.50
N ILE A 11 5.40 -4.83 11.94
CA ILE A 11 6.83 -4.98 12.18
C ILE A 11 7.61 -4.35 11.03
N ILE A 12 8.67 -3.62 11.39
CA ILE A 12 9.65 -3.07 10.45
C ILE A 12 11.01 -3.69 10.72
N ALA A 13 11.60 -4.30 9.69
CA ALA A 13 12.94 -4.86 9.75
C ALA A 13 14.00 -3.75 9.88
N ARG A 14 15.00 -3.94 10.76
CA ARG A 14 16.14 -3.00 10.88
C ARG A 14 16.94 -2.83 9.58
N LYS A 15 16.91 -3.84 8.70
CA LYS A 15 17.50 -3.78 7.35
C LYS A 15 16.92 -2.64 6.50
N LEU A 16 15.75 -2.10 6.86
CA LEU A 16 15.18 -0.91 6.23
C LEU A 16 16.20 0.23 6.14
N PHE A 17 16.96 0.49 7.22
CA PHE A 17 17.91 1.62 7.30
C PHE A 17 19.11 1.50 6.35
N SER A 18 19.41 0.30 5.85
CA SER A 18 20.47 0.06 4.87
C SER A 18 19.94 -0.31 3.48
N SER A 19 18.62 -0.20 3.27
CA SER A 19 17.98 -0.57 2.01
C SER A 19 17.80 0.63 1.07
N ASN A 20 17.57 0.35 -0.22
CA ASN A 20 17.41 1.37 -1.25
C ASN A 20 16.27 2.36 -0.97
N ILE A 21 15.24 1.98 -0.21
CA ILE A 21 14.16 2.91 0.13
C ILE A 21 14.60 4.01 1.10
N TRP A 22 15.64 3.75 1.90
CA TRP A 22 16.16 4.72 2.84
C TRP A 22 16.85 5.90 2.15
N THR A 23 17.41 5.69 0.96
CA THR A 23 18.05 6.74 0.16
C THR A 23 17.08 7.48 -0.76
N ARG A 24 15.80 7.07 -0.81
CA ARG A 24 14.77 7.73 -1.61
C ARG A 24 14.23 8.98 -0.91
N PRO A 25 13.57 9.89 -1.66
CA PRO A 25 12.86 11.02 -1.05
C PRO A 25 11.90 10.54 0.05
N PRO A 26 11.75 11.29 1.17
CA PRO A 26 10.98 10.86 2.35
C PRO A 26 9.54 10.40 2.06
N LEU A 27 8.90 10.98 1.03
CA LEU A 27 7.58 10.57 0.58
C LEU A 27 7.50 9.08 0.21
N CYS A 28 8.58 8.52 -0.35
CA CYS A 28 8.68 7.11 -0.71
C CYS A 28 8.60 6.21 0.54
N LEU A 29 9.38 6.54 1.57
CA LEU A 29 9.35 5.83 2.85
C LEU A 29 7.99 5.97 3.54
N LYS A 30 7.41 7.18 3.55
CA LYS A 30 6.08 7.43 4.10
C LYS A 30 5.01 6.55 3.42
N LEU A 31 5.06 6.43 2.09
CA LEU A 31 4.15 5.55 1.35
C LEU A 31 4.37 4.09 1.69
N TRP A 32 5.62 3.63 1.76
CA TRP A 32 5.91 2.24 2.13
C TRP A 32 5.38 1.86 3.52
N LEU A 33 5.63 2.70 4.53
CA LEU A 33 5.12 2.48 5.89
C LEU A 33 3.58 2.45 5.92
N TRP A 34 2.94 3.36 5.17
CA TRP A 34 1.49 3.38 5.06
C TRP A 34 0.95 2.12 4.37
N ILE A 35 1.60 1.64 3.31
CA ILE A 35 1.21 0.39 2.62
C ILE A 35 1.25 -0.80 3.57
N ILE A 36 2.36 -1.00 4.31
CA ILE A 36 2.48 -2.11 5.26
C ILE A 36 1.40 -2.04 6.33
N GLY A 37 1.18 -0.85 6.89
CA GLY A 37 0.19 -0.64 7.94
C GLY A 37 -1.26 -0.79 7.49
N GLN A 38 -1.54 -0.73 6.18
CA GLN A 38 -2.89 -0.93 5.62
C GLN A 38 -3.15 -2.36 5.14
N ALA A 39 -2.09 -3.13 4.87
CA ALA A 39 -2.21 -4.50 4.41
C ALA A 39 -2.86 -5.38 5.49
N ASN A 40 -3.78 -6.25 5.08
CA ASN A 40 -4.53 -7.07 6.03
C ASN A 40 -3.61 -8.05 6.77
N HIS A 41 -3.78 -8.16 8.10
CA HIS A 41 -3.04 -9.10 8.93
C HIS A 41 -3.59 -10.53 8.89
N THR A 42 -4.82 -10.70 8.45
CA THR A 42 -5.48 -12.00 8.25
C THR A 42 -6.32 -11.91 6.98
N ASP A 43 -6.62 -13.05 6.38
CA ASP A 43 -7.58 -13.09 5.28
C ASP A 43 -8.91 -12.50 5.74
N HIS A 44 -9.56 -11.74 4.87
CA HIS A 44 -10.83 -11.10 5.16
C HIS A 44 -11.71 -11.01 3.91
N GLU A 45 -12.99 -11.34 4.08
CA GLU A 45 -13.99 -11.28 3.01
C GLU A 45 -14.74 -9.96 3.05
N LYS A 46 -14.82 -9.27 1.91
CA LYS A 46 -15.65 -8.07 1.79
C LYS A 46 -16.49 -8.14 0.53
N GLY A 47 -17.79 -8.37 0.72
CA GLY A 47 -18.71 -8.64 -0.37
C GLY A 47 -18.35 -9.97 -1.04
N GLN A 48 -18.19 -9.96 -2.37
CA GLN A 48 -17.80 -11.15 -3.16
C GLN A 48 -16.28 -11.28 -3.35
N HIS A 49 -15.46 -10.48 -2.67
CA HIS A 49 -14.01 -10.51 -2.82
C HIS A 49 -13.33 -10.93 -1.52
N THR A 50 -12.51 -11.98 -1.61
CA THR A 50 -11.62 -12.43 -0.55
C THR A 50 -10.29 -11.68 -0.67
N TYR A 51 -9.97 -10.86 0.32
CA TYR A 51 -8.67 -10.21 0.43
C TYR A 51 -7.75 -11.12 1.24
N ARG A 52 -6.61 -11.46 0.67
CA ARG A 52 -5.62 -12.27 1.38
C ARG A 52 -4.86 -11.41 2.38
N ARG A 53 -4.25 -12.07 3.35
CA ARG A 53 -3.24 -11.47 4.21
C ARG A 53 -2.14 -10.83 3.35
N GLY A 54 -1.79 -9.58 3.66
CA GLY A 54 -0.87 -8.78 2.85
C GLY A 54 -1.52 -7.95 1.74
N ASP A 55 -2.81 -8.17 1.44
CA ASP A 55 -3.56 -7.39 0.43
C ASP A 55 -4.36 -6.26 1.06
N PHE A 56 -4.62 -5.21 0.28
CA PHE A 56 -5.65 -4.22 0.57
C PHE A 56 -6.10 -3.47 -0.69
N ALA A 57 -7.36 -3.02 -0.70
CA ALA A 57 -7.89 -2.14 -1.74
C ALA A 57 -7.76 -0.66 -1.37
N THR A 58 -7.41 0.17 -2.35
CA THR A 58 -7.26 1.62 -2.20
C THR A 58 -7.54 2.37 -3.51
N THR A 59 -7.44 3.69 -3.49
CA THR A 59 -7.48 4.57 -4.66
C THR A 59 -6.31 5.55 -4.61
N TYR A 60 -5.93 6.14 -5.75
CA TYR A 60 -4.90 7.19 -5.77
C TYR A 60 -5.27 8.35 -4.85
N GLU A 61 -6.54 8.75 -4.81
CA GLU A 61 -7.02 9.81 -3.93
C GLU A 61 -6.85 9.47 -2.45
N LYS A 62 -7.17 8.24 -2.04
CA LYS A 62 -6.98 7.78 -0.65
C LYS A 62 -5.50 7.81 -0.27
N ILE A 63 -4.63 7.36 -1.17
CA ILE A 63 -3.17 7.44 -0.97
C ILE A 63 -2.73 8.90 -0.83
N ILE A 64 -3.14 9.78 -1.75
CA ILE A 64 -2.76 11.20 -1.72
C ILE A 64 -3.18 11.87 -0.41
N LYS A 65 -4.41 11.63 0.04
CA LYS A 65 -4.92 12.16 1.32
C LYS A 65 -4.14 11.61 2.51
N ALA A 66 -3.82 10.32 2.52
CA ALA A 66 -3.06 9.70 3.61
C ALA A 66 -1.60 10.19 3.68
N LEU A 67 -1.01 10.49 2.52
CA LEU A 67 0.36 11.00 2.43
C LEU A 67 0.46 12.51 2.64
N ALA A 68 -0.66 13.23 2.69
CA ALA A 68 -0.67 14.65 2.94
C ALA A 68 0.05 15.00 4.26
N TYR A 69 0.66 16.17 4.30
CA TYR A 69 1.33 16.68 5.50
C TYR A 69 1.08 18.17 5.64
N ARG A 70 1.34 18.71 6.83
CA ARG A 70 1.22 20.15 7.09
C ARG A 70 2.58 20.81 7.07
N GLU A 71 2.66 21.93 6.37
CA GLU A 71 3.84 22.78 6.30
C GLU A 71 3.37 24.24 6.30
N ASN A 72 3.92 25.08 7.19
CA ASN A 72 3.58 26.50 7.30
C ASN A 72 2.05 26.77 7.28
N ARG A 73 1.29 26.01 8.10
CA ARG A 73 -0.19 26.05 8.21
C ARG A 73 -0.96 25.62 6.95
N ARG A 74 -0.29 25.16 5.89
CA ARG A 74 -0.91 24.64 4.67
C ARG A 74 -0.87 23.12 4.66
N VAL A 75 -1.89 22.49 4.08
CA VAL A 75 -1.89 21.04 3.81
C VAL A 75 -1.31 20.83 2.42
N ILE A 76 -0.20 20.11 2.36
CA ILE A 76 0.49 19.74 1.12
C ILE A 76 0.08 18.32 0.75
N PHE A 77 -0.37 18.15 -0.49
CA PHE A 77 -0.74 16.87 -1.07
C PHE A 77 0.31 16.46 -2.10
N PRO A 78 0.75 15.19 -2.12
CA PRO A 78 1.53 14.69 -3.24
C PRO A 78 0.66 14.63 -4.49
N THR A 79 1.30 14.79 -5.64
CA THR A 79 0.65 14.66 -6.94
C THR A 79 0.37 13.19 -7.28
N ILE A 80 -0.64 12.94 -8.12
CA ILE A 80 -0.92 11.59 -8.65
C ILE A 80 0.33 11.02 -9.34
N LYS A 81 1.09 11.85 -10.08
CA LYS A 81 2.31 11.43 -10.76
C LYS A 81 3.37 10.93 -9.79
N GLN A 82 3.60 11.66 -8.68
CA GLN A 82 4.55 11.23 -7.64
C GLN A 82 4.13 9.88 -7.04
N VAL A 83 2.85 9.72 -6.70
CA VAL A 83 2.35 8.44 -6.15
C VAL A 83 2.53 7.30 -7.14
N ARG A 84 2.21 7.49 -8.43
CA ARG A 84 2.40 6.47 -9.47
C ARG A 84 3.86 6.06 -9.63
N LEU A 85 4.78 7.04 -9.65
CA LEU A 85 6.21 6.78 -9.78
C LEU A 85 6.76 5.99 -8.58
N ILE A 86 6.31 6.33 -7.37
CA ILE A 86 6.73 5.60 -6.16
C ILE A 86 6.17 4.17 -6.18
N LEU A 87 4.88 3.98 -6.50
CA LEU A 87 4.28 2.65 -6.59
C LEU A 87 4.98 1.77 -7.62
N ALA A 88 5.24 2.31 -8.83
CA ALA A 88 5.97 1.60 -9.87
C ALA A 88 7.40 1.24 -9.45
N TRP A 89 8.06 2.13 -8.68
CA TRP A 89 9.38 1.82 -8.14
C TRP A 89 9.34 0.75 -7.05
N LEU A 90 8.39 0.80 -6.11
CA LEU A 90 8.23 -0.24 -5.09
C LEU A 90 7.94 -1.61 -5.73
N GLU A 91 7.12 -1.62 -6.78
CA GLU A 91 6.85 -2.81 -7.57
C GLU A 91 8.10 -3.33 -8.29
N SER A 92 8.92 -2.45 -8.89
CA SER A 92 10.17 -2.86 -9.53
C SER A 92 11.24 -3.34 -8.55
N GLN A 93 11.17 -2.95 -7.28
CA GLN A 93 12.01 -3.51 -6.22
C GLN A 93 11.47 -4.83 -5.65
N GLY A 94 10.34 -5.35 -6.17
CA GLY A 94 9.71 -6.57 -5.67
C GLY A 94 9.14 -6.43 -4.26
N MET A 95 8.80 -5.21 -3.83
CA MET A 95 8.24 -4.94 -2.49
C MET A 95 6.73 -5.09 -2.47
N ILE A 96 6.07 -4.74 -3.58
CA ILE A 96 4.62 -4.80 -3.74
C ILE A 96 4.25 -5.32 -5.14
N THR A 97 2.99 -5.70 -5.31
CA THR A 97 2.36 -5.81 -6.64
C THR A 97 1.14 -4.90 -6.69
N VAL A 98 0.89 -4.25 -7.83
CA VAL A 98 -0.23 -3.32 -8.00
C VAL A 98 -1.13 -3.78 -9.13
N LYS A 99 -2.41 -4.08 -8.83
CA LYS A 99 -3.40 -4.48 -9.82
C LYS A 99 -4.54 -3.47 -9.89
N PRO A 100 -4.92 -2.95 -11.07
CA PRO A 100 -6.07 -2.08 -11.19
C PRO A 100 -7.35 -2.89 -10.92
N ILE A 101 -8.20 -2.37 -10.03
CA ILE A 101 -9.56 -2.89 -9.83
C ILE A 101 -10.43 -2.27 -10.92
N ARG A 102 -10.91 -3.12 -11.83
CA ARG A 102 -11.82 -2.73 -12.91
C ARG A 102 -13.21 -3.23 -12.58
N VAL A 103 -14.20 -2.35 -12.78
CA VAL A 103 -15.60 -2.79 -12.83
C VAL A 103 -15.92 -3.11 -14.29
N ASN A 104 -16.22 -4.38 -14.54
CA ASN A 104 -16.89 -4.78 -15.77
C ASN A 104 -18.26 -4.08 -15.75
N TYR A 105 -18.74 -3.54 -16.86
CA TYR A 105 -19.96 -2.74 -17.00
C TYR A 105 -19.81 -1.22 -16.76
N LEU A 106 -19.44 -0.52 -17.82
CA LEU A 106 -20.04 0.78 -18.14
C LEU A 106 -20.56 0.70 -19.59
N PRO A 107 -21.85 0.97 -19.87
CA PRO A 107 -22.29 1.18 -21.23
C PRO A 107 -21.65 2.47 -21.76
N ASN A 108 -20.84 2.35 -22.82
CA ASN A 108 -20.28 3.50 -23.53
C ASN A 108 -21.42 4.35 -24.09
N LYS A 109 -21.59 5.59 -23.60
CA LYS A 109 -22.55 6.57 -24.15
C LYS A 109 -22.09 7.23 -25.48
N GLY A 110 -21.42 6.48 -26.38
CA GLY A 110 -21.15 6.99 -27.74
C GLY A 110 -19.75 6.80 -28.33
N ARG A 111 -19.04 5.70 -28.07
CA ARG A 111 -17.85 5.33 -28.86
C ARG A 111 -17.73 3.82 -29.01
N ASP A 112 -17.33 3.39 -30.20
CA ASP A 112 -17.31 1.99 -30.67
C ASP A 112 -16.66 0.97 -29.71
N LYS A 113 -17.11 -0.28 -29.89
CA LYS A 113 -17.01 -1.48 -29.05
C LYS A 113 -15.59 -1.86 -28.56
N VAL A 114 -15.02 -1.09 -27.64
CA VAL A 114 -14.03 -1.61 -26.70
C VAL A 114 -14.61 -1.46 -25.30
N GLN A 115 -14.91 -2.59 -24.66
CA GLN A 115 -15.35 -2.64 -23.26
C GLN A 115 -14.17 -2.23 -22.36
N THR A 116 -13.97 -0.93 -22.17
CA THR A 116 -13.03 -0.42 -21.18
C THR A 116 -13.73 -0.33 -19.84
N GLY A 117 -13.56 -1.36 -19.01
CA GLY A 117 -14.06 -1.35 -17.63
C GLY A 117 -13.59 -0.11 -16.87
N ALA A 118 -14.46 0.45 -16.04
CA ALA A 118 -14.14 1.64 -15.25
C ALA A 118 -13.01 1.33 -14.28
N TYR A 119 -12.01 2.21 -14.20
CA TYR A 119 -11.02 2.14 -13.13
C TYR A 119 -11.66 2.58 -11.81
N VAL A 120 -11.76 1.67 -10.86
CA VAL A 120 -12.41 1.93 -9.57
C VAL A 120 -11.40 1.99 -8.41
N GLY A 121 -10.24 1.37 -8.56
CA GLY A 121 -9.21 1.43 -7.53
C GLY A 121 -7.96 0.60 -7.85
N LEU A 122 -7.17 0.37 -6.82
CA LEU A 122 -5.96 -0.44 -6.81
C LEU A 122 -6.13 -1.55 -5.77
N LEU A 123 -5.79 -2.77 -6.15
CA LEU A 123 -5.46 -3.84 -5.24
C LEU A 123 -3.94 -3.85 -5.10
N ILE A 124 -3.44 -3.59 -3.89
CA ILE A 124 -2.01 -3.62 -3.59
C ILE A 124 -1.76 -4.84 -2.69
N SER A 125 -0.77 -5.64 -3.06
CA SER A 125 -0.30 -6.79 -2.29
C SER A 125 1.14 -6.55 -1.85
N VAL A 126 1.45 -6.76 -0.57
CA VAL A 126 2.82 -6.71 -0.07
C VAL A 126 3.49 -8.07 -0.29
N VAL A 127 4.62 -8.07 -0.98
CA VAL A 127 5.36 -9.30 -1.28
C VAL A 127 6.01 -9.84 0.02
N ASN A 128 5.88 -11.14 0.26
CA ASN A 128 6.40 -11.83 1.45
C ASN A 128 5.89 -11.24 2.79
N TYR A 129 4.66 -10.71 2.81
CA TYR A 129 4.08 -10.12 4.01
C TYR A 129 4.09 -11.10 5.21
N ASP A 130 3.80 -12.37 4.98
CA ASP A 130 3.81 -13.40 6.02
C ASP A 130 5.18 -13.55 6.69
N THR A 131 6.23 -13.54 5.87
CA THR A 131 7.61 -13.62 6.35
C THR A 131 7.97 -12.38 7.17
N TYR A 132 7.63 -11.19 6.68
CA TYR A 132 8.02 -9.93 7.31
C TYR A 132 7.14 -9.50 8.49
N GLN A 133 5.92 -10.02 8.62
CA GLN A 133 5.02 -9.71 9.73
C GLN A 133 4.91 -10.84 10.76
N ALA A 134 5.75 -11.87 10.65
CA ALA A 134 5.91 -12.91 11.67
C ALA A 134 7.09 -12.56 12.59
N PRO A 135 6.86 -12.22 13.88
CA PRO A 135 7.94 -11.88 14.82
C PRO A 135 9.02 -12.95 14.89
N LYS A 136 8.63 -14.24 14.83
CA LYS A 136 9.52 -15.41 14.86
C LYS A 136 10.59 -15.42 13.76
N THR A 137 10.37 -14.71 12.65
CA THR A 137 11.32 -14.64 11.53
C THR A 137 12.51 -13.75 11.86
N TYR A 138 12.33 -12.78 12.77
CA TYR A 138 13.38 -11.87 13.17
C TYR A 138 14.17 -12.47 14.32
N LYS A 139 15.31 -13.08 14.01
CA LYS A 139 16.31 -13.39 15.03
C LYS A 139 16.92 -12.09 15.53
N GLY A 140 17.13 -12.01 16.84
CA GLY A 140 17.81 -10.90 17.47
C GLY A 140 19.24 -10.73 16.95
N ARG A 141 19.96 -9.73 17.47
CA ARG A 141 21.38 -9.55 17.17
C ARG A 141 22.21 -10.60 17.93
N ASP A 142 21.90 -11.87 17.73
CA ASP A 142 22.76 -12.97 18.14
C ASP A 142 23.77 -13.18 17.01
N LYS A 143 25.04 -12.97 17.36
CA LYS A 143 26.19 -13.36 16.53
C LYS A 143 26.24 -14.86 16.39
#